data_AF-A0A7Y5D6I6-F1
#
_entry.id   AF-A0A7Y5D6I6-F1
#
_cell.length_a   1.000
_cell.length_b   1.000
_cell.length_c   1.000
_cell.angle_alpha   90.00
_cell.angle_beta   90.00
_cell.angle_gamma   90.00
#
_symmetry.space_group_name_H-M   'P 1'
#
loop_
_entity.id
_entity.type
_entity.pdbx_description
1 polymer ?
#
loop_
_entity_poly.entity_id
_entity_poly.type
_entity_poly.pdbx_seq_one_letter_code
_entity_poly.pdbx_strand_id
1 'polypeptide(L)'
;MIRSVLLLLIAALWTSTIAAQSFPVDDSASHVLEAGPVKMRWNTLVPQPGQASTMTGQVVVLVRLDVSPWRGRRARIYQTLPSQPIGPVDVRWTANGPLLPGALRGGDRALVYAGPIQADRLEDTFRMTIQADGNRVLRPQDLTFAFEIELESP
;
A
#
# COMPACT_ATOMS: atom_id res chain seq x y z
N MET A 1 61.05 -34.11 13.19
CA MET A 1 60.42 -32.83 12.82
C MET A 1 59.37 -33.12 11.75
N ILE A 2 58.09 -33.19 12.10
CA ILE A 2 56.99 -33.31 11.14
C ILE A 2 56.02 -32.17 11.48
N ARG A 3 55.92 -31.18 10.59
CA ARG A 3 55.04 -30.02 10.75
C ARG A 3 53.70 -30.36 10.07
N SER A 4 52.69 -30.66 10.89
CA SER A 4 51.31 -30.78 10.44
C SER A 4 50.77 -29.38 10.10
N VAL A 5 50.38 -29.17 8.83
CA VAL A 5 49.66 -27.98 8.39
C VAL A 5 48.17 -28.33 8.39
N LEU A 6 47.41 -27.73 9.30
CA LEU A 6 45.95 -27.81 9.36
C LEU A 6 45.37 -26.68 8.51
N LEU A 7 44.79 -27.01 7.35
CA LEU A 7 44.05 -26.06 6.52
C LEU A 7 42.59 -26.01 7.01
N LEU A 8 42.19 -24.89 7.59
CA LEU A 8 40.79 -24.58 7.91
C LEU A 8 40.11 -24.03 6.65
N LEU A 9 39.19 -24.80 6.07
CA LEU A 9 38.30 -24.36 5.00
C LEU A 9 37.11 -23.63 5.64
N ILE A 10 37.04 -22.31 5.50
CA ILE A 10 35.85 -21.52 5.86
C ILE A 10 34.97 -21.43 4.61
N ALA A 11 33.92 -22.24 4.55
CA ALA A 11 32.88 -22.13 3.53
C ALA A 11 31.94 -20.97 3.88
N ALA A 12 32.10 -19.84 3.20
CA ALA A 12 31.14 -18.74 3.25
C ALA A 12 29.84 -19.20 2.59
N LEU A 13 28.76 -19.33 3.37
CA LEU A 13 27.40 -19.52 2.88
C LEU A 13 26.88 -18.18 2.37
N TRP A 14 26.87 -18.00 1.05
CA TRP A 14 26.23 -16.88 0.39
C TRP A 14 24.72 -17.16 0.37
N THR A 15 24.00 -16.66 1.37
CA THR A 15 22.53 -16.68 1.34
C THR A 15 22.05 -15.58 0.41
N SER A 16 21.82 -15.93 -0.86
CA SER A 16 21.14 -15.04 -1.81
C SER A 16 19.68 -14.89 -1.38
N THR A 17 19.34 -13.75 -0.76
CA THR A 17 17.95 -13.36 -0.58
C THR A 17 17.35 -13.06 -1.95
N ILE A 18 16.58 -14.00 -2.50
CA ILE A 18 15.68 -13.72 -3.63
C ILE A 18 14.68 -12.68 -3.14
N ALA A 19 14.81 -11.45 -3.64
CA ALA A 19 13.78 -10.44 -3.43
C ALA A 19 12.49 -10.94 -4.10
N ALA A 20 11.38 -10.89 -3.37
CA ALA A 20 10.08 -11.21 -3.93
C ALA A 20 9.80 -10.23 -5.08
N GLN A 21 9.61 -10.75 -6.30
CA GLN A 21 9.30 -9.93 -7.47
C GLN A 21 7.85 -9.47 -7.37
N SER A 22 7.63 -8.15 -7.42
CA SER A 22 6.30 -7.57 -7.54
C SER A 22 5.97 -7.21 -8.99
N PHE A 23 4.69 -7.27 -9.33
CA PHE A 23 4.14 -6.87 -10.63
C PHE A 23 3.01 -5.85 -10.42
N PRO A 24 2.83 -4.87 -11.31
CA PRO A 24 1.67 -3.97 -11.23
C PRO A 24 0.38 -4.75 -11.48
N VAL A 25 -0.68 -4.40 -10.74
CA VAL A 25 -2.04 -4.91 -10.96
C VAL A 25 -2.84 -3.85 -11.68
N ASP A 26 -3.57 -4.23 -12.73
CA ASP A 26 -4.47 -3.31 -13.43
C ASP A 26 -5.69 -3.03 -12.55
N ASP A 27 -5.80 -1.78 -12.11
CA ASP A 27 -6.88 -1.25 -11.29
C ASP A 27 -7.68 -0.16 -12.02
N SER A 28 -7.54 -0.04 -13.34
CA SER A 28 -8.12 1.03 -14.16
C SER A 28 -9.65 1.12 -14.12
N ALA A 29 -10.33 0.05 -13.71
CA ALA A 29 -11.77 0.02 -13.50
C ALA A 29 -12.22 0.55 -12.12
N SER A 30 -11.27 0.83 -11.22
CA SER A 30 -11.53 1.41 -9.90
C SER A 30 -11.97 2.87 -10.03
N HIS A 31 -12.87 3.31 -9.15
CA HIS A 31 -13.31 4.70 -9.15
C HIS A 31 -13.81 5.16 -7.79
N VAL A 32 -13.68 6.47 -7.56
CA VAL A 32 -14.29 7.16 -6.43
C VAL A 32 -15.80 7.25 -6.66
N LEU A 33 -16.60 6.90 -5.65
CA LEU A 33 -18.06 6.93 -5.75
C LEU A 33 -18.62 8.36 -5.64
N GLU A 34 -17.97 9.24 -4.88
CA GLU A 34 -18.32 10.65 -4.83
C GLU A 34 -17.74 11.44 -6.01
N ALA A 35 -18.51 12.39 -6.55
CA ALA A 35 -18.02 13.28 -7.60
C ALA A 35 -17.15 14.41 -7.02
N GLY A 36 -16.01 14.66 -7.69
CA GLY A 36 -15.13 15.79 -7.39
C GLY A 36 -14.06 15.50 -6.33
N PRO A 37 -13.30 16.54 -5.92
CA PRO A 37 -12.21 16.38 -4.95
C PRO A 37 -12.72 16.04 -3.55
N VAL A 38 -11.94 15.26 -2.81
CA VAL A 38 -12.23 14.92 -1.42
C VAL A 38 -12.27 16.19 -0.56
N LYS A 39 -13.39 16.38 0.16
CA LYS A 39 -13.57 17.53 1.04
C LYS A 39 -12.81 17.29 2.36
N MET A 40 -11.73 18.03 2.54
CA MET A 40 -10.92 18.00 3.75
C MET A 40 -11.47 18.97 4.80
N ARG A 41 -11.43 18.57 6.08
CA ARG A 41 -11.84 19.40 7.23
C ARG A 41 -10.68 19.50 8.22
N TRP A 42 -10.49 20.67 8.80
CA TRP A 42 -9.56 20.86 9.90
C TRP A 42 -10.02 20.05 11.12
N ASN A 43 -9.12 19.29 11.72
CA ASN A 43 -9.41 18.52 12.93
C ASN A 43 -9.47 19.40 14.18
N THR A 44 -8.80 20.55 14.15
CA THR A 44 -8.78 21.52 15.25
C THR A 44 -9.18 22.90 14.74
N LEU A 45 -10.14 23.55 15.40
CA LEU A 45 -10.61 24.91 15.04
C LEU A 45 -9.69 26.01 15.58
N VAL A 46 -8.92 25.72 16.64
CA VAL A 46 -7.97 26.64 17.29
C VAL A 46 -6.65 25.89 17.55
N PRO A 47 -5.59 26.10 16.75
CA PRO A 47 -4.32 25.42 16.95
C PRO A 47 -3.71 25.79 18.31
N GLN A 48 -3.47 24.80 19.16
CA GLN A 48 -2.70 25.01 20.39
C GLN A 48 -1.20 24.99 20.06
N PRO A 49 -0.36 25.81 20.73
CA PRO A 49 1.09 25.75 20.55
C PRO A 49 1.60 24.31 20.76
N GLY A 50 2.26 23.75 19.75
CA GLY A 50 2.81 22.39 19.77
C GLY A 50 1.88 21.27 19.28
N GLN A 51 0.63 21.56 18.90
CA GLN A 51 -0.29 20.57 18.34
C GLN A 51 -0.20 20.53 16.81
N ALA A 52 -0.25 19.33 16.22
CA ALA A 52 -0.21 19.17 14.76
C ALA A 52 -1.50 19.71 14.12
N SER A 53 -1.36 20.64 13.20
CA SER A 53 -2.48 21.17 12.40
C SER A 53 -2.84 20.17 11.31
N THR A 54 -3.72 19.21 11.61
CA THR A 54 -4.12 18.17 10.63
C THR A 54 -5.47 18.47 9.98
N MET A 55 -5.60 18.07 8.72
CA MET A 55 -6.87 17.99 8.01
C MET A 55 -7.24 16.54 7.72
N THR A 56 -8.51 16.20 7.85
CA THR A 56 -9.06 14.88 7.52
C THR A 56 -10.16 14.97 6.47
N GLY A 57 -10.12 14.06 5.51
CA GLY A 57 -11.17 13.83 4.53
C GLY A 57 -11.59 12.37 4.51
N GLN A 58 -12.79 12.13 4.01
CA GLN A 58 -13.34 10.79 3.82
C GLN A 58 -13.79 10.62 2.38
N VAL A 59 -13.59 9.43 1.84
CA VAL A 59 -13.93 9.09 0.46
C VAL A 59 -14.27 7.61 0.37
N VAL A 60 -15.20 7.26 -0.52
CA VAL A 60 -15.55 5.87 -0.81
C VAL A 60 -15.08 5.51 -2.21
N VAL A 61 -14.33 4.41 -2.30
CA VAL A 61 -13.74 3.93 -3.56
C VAL A 61 -14.28 2.54 -3.85
N LEU A 62 -14.80 2.34 -5.05
CA LEU A 62 -15.01 1.00 -5.59
C LEU A 62 -13.69 0.54 -6.20
N VAL A 63 -13.03 -0.41 -5.54
CA VAL A 63 -11.78 -1.02 -5.99
C VAL A 63 -12.11 -2.19 -6.89
N ARG A 64 -11.47 -2.24 -8.07
CA ARG A 64 -11.62 -3.30 -9.06
C ARG A 64 -10.24 -3.66 -9.59
N LEU A 65 -9.76 -4.85 -9.23
CA LEU A 65 -8.45 -5.35 -9.61
C LEU A 65 -8.61 -6.46 -10.64
N ASP A 66 -8.09 -6.27 -11.85
CA ASP A 66 -7.94 -7.37 -12.81
C ASP A 66 -6.78 -8.25 -12.37
N VAL A 67 -7.12 -9.47 -11.96
CA VAL A 67 -6.18 -10.49 -11.49
C VAL A 67 -6.17 -11.72 -12.39
N SER A 68 -6.82 -11.64 -13.56
CA SER A 68 -6.88 -12.72 -14.54
C SER A 68 -5.50 -13.25 -14.96
N PRO A 69 -4.41 -12.46 -15.06
CA PRO A 69 -3.09 -12.99 -15.43
C PRO A 69 -2.51 -13.97 -14.40
N TRP A 70 -3.02 -13.97 -13.17
CA TRP A 70 -2.51 -14.78 -12.06
C TRP A 70 -3.52 -15.80 -11.55
N ARG A 71 -4.59 -16.07 -12.28
CA ARG A 71 -5.58 -17.08 -11.89
C ARG A 71 -4.94 -18.45 -11.65
N GLY A 72 -5.37 -19.12 -10.58
CA GLY A 72 -4.84 -20.40 -10.13
C GLY A 72 -3.53 -20.31 -9.34
N ARG A 73 -2.97 -19.11 -9.17
CA ARG A 73 -1.76 -18.86 -8.35
C ARG A 73 -2.16 -18.46 -6.93
N ARG A 74 -1.27 -18.65 -5.96
CA ARG A 74 -1.35 -17.98 -4.65
C ARG A 74 -0.51 -16.71 -4.70
N ALA A 75 -1.04 -15.64 -4.11
CA ALA A 75 -0.42 -14.34 -4.19
C ALA A 75 -0.72 -13.46 -2.98
N ARG A 76 0.09 -12.41 -2.83
CA ARG A 76 -0.16 -11.28 -1.94
C ARG A 76 -0.31 -10.04 -2.80
N ILE A 77 -1.36 -9.26 -2.56
CA ILE A 77 -1.57 -7.97 -3.23
C ILE A 77 -1.40 -6.88 -2.19
N TYR A 78 -0.66 -5.83 -2.55
CA TYR A 78 -0.42 -4.67 -1.71
C TYR A 78 -0.97 -3.44 -2.41
N GLN A 79 -1.59 -2.56 -1.64
CA GLN A 79 -1.85 -1.18 -2.06
C GLN A 79 -0.61 -0.34 -1.75
N THR A 80 -0.25 0.56 -2.65
CA THR A 80 0.87 1.48 -2.51
C THR A 80 0.39 2.93 -2.59
N LEU A 81 1.10 3.80 -1.88
CA LEU A 81 0.96 5.25 -2.03
C LEU A 81 2.38 5.84 -2.06
N PRO A 82 2.82 6.45 -3.16
CA PRO A 82 4.11 7.12 -3.21
C PRO A 82 4.20 8.25 -2.17
N SER A 83 5.42 8.63 -1.78
CA SER A 83 5.64 9.79 -0.94
C SER A 83 5.10 11.06 -1.60
N GLN A 84 4.49 11.94 -0.81
CA GLN A 84 3.82 13.14 -1.31
C GLN A 84 4.68 14.39 -1.08
N PRO A 85 4.73 15.36 -2.02
CA PRO A 85 5.47 16.61 -1.85
C PRO A 85 5.01 17.45 -0.66
N ILE A 86 3.74 17.32 -0.27
CA ILE A 86 3.15 17.97 0.91
C ILE A 86 3.61 17.35 2.24
N GLY A 87 4.45 16.32 2.20
CA GLY A 87 4.87 15.56 3.36
C GLY A 87 3.97 14.36 3.64
N PRO A 88 3.97 13.86 4.89
CA PRO A 88 3.24 12.65 5.22
C PRO A 88 1.73 12.76 4.99
N VAL A 89 1.19 11.75 4.31
CA VAL A 89 -0.24 11.52 4.17
C VAL A 89 -0.51 10.15 4.78
N ASP A 90 -1.36 10.12 5.81
CA ASP A 90 -1.80 8.89 6.46
C ASP A 90 -3.18 8.53 5.92
N VAL A 91 -3.36 7.27 5.53
CA VAL A 91 -4.58 6.76 4.93
C VAL A 91 -4.99 5.49 5.67
N ARG A 92 -6.28 5.38 6.01
CA ARG A 92 -6.86 4.19 6.65
C ARG A 92 -8.13 3.82 5.92
N TRP A 93 -8.41 2.54 5.78
CA TRP A 93 -9.64 2.09 5.14
C TRP A 93 -10.26 0.89 5.84
N THR A 94 -11.59 0.82 5.74
CA THR A 94 -12.34 -0.42 5.95
C THR A 94 -12.70 -1.00 4.59
N ALA A 95 -12.73 -2.32 4.50
CA ALA A 95 -13.16 -3.07 3.32
C ALA A 95 -14.57 -3.65 3.54
N ASN A 96 -15.29 -3.87 2.44
CA ASN A 96 -16.59 -4.52 2.37
C ASN A 96 -16.62 -5.51 1.19
N GLY A 97 -15.72 -6.49 1.24
CA GLY A 97 -15.50 -7.46 0.17
C GLY A 97 -14.35 -8.41 0.52
N PRO A 98 -13.66 -8.99 -0.49
CA PRO A 98 -12.60 -9.96 -0.29
C PRO A 98 -11.24 -9.33 0.07
N LEU A 99 -11.09 -8.01 -0.02
CA LEU A 99 -9.85 -7.32 0.31
C LEU A 99 -9.81 -6.99 1.81
N LEU A 100 -8.60 -6.82 2.32
CA LEU A 100 -8.33 -6.59 3.73
C LEU A 100 -8.46 -5.09 4.07
N PRO A 101 -9.02 -4.74 5.25
CA PRO A 101 -8.91 -3.40 5.79
C PRO A 101 -7.46 -3.10 6.19
N GLY A 102 -7.09 -1.83 6.22
CA GLY A 102 -5.69 -1.48 6.49
C GLY A 102 -5.43 -0.01 6.71
N ALA A 103 -4.14 0.29 6.79
CA ALA A 103 -3.62 1.65 6.85
C ALA A 103 -2.29 1.71 6.10
N LEU A 104 -1.99 2.87 5.54
CA LEU A 104 -0.74 3.16 4.85
C LEU A 104 -0.33 4.60 5.10
N ARG A 105 0.97 4.88 5.01
CA ARG A 105 1.54 6.22 5.01
C ARG A 105 2.25 6.43 3.69
N GLY A 106 2.26 7.67 3.17
CA GLY A 106 2.92 7.98 1.91
C GLY A 106 4.40 7.56 1.89
N GLY A 107 4.76 6.68 0.95
CA GLY A 107 6.05 6.00 0.84
C GLY A 107 5.97 4.50 1.14
N ASP A 108 4.90 4.03 1.77
CA ASP A 108 4.73 2.64 2.19
C ASP A 108 3.81 1.84 1.26
N ARG A 109 3.76 0.53 1.52
CA ARG A 109 2.80 -0.41 0.96
C ARG A 109 2.09 -1.17 2.06
N ALA A 110 0.85 -1.59 1.82
CA ALA A 110 0.03 -2.31 2.79
C ALA A 110 -0.66 -3.50 2.14
N LEU A 111 -0.66 -4.65 2.82
CA LEU A 111 -1.30 -5.87 2.34
C LEU A 111 -2.82 -5.69 2.26
N VAL A 112 -3.39 -5.92 1.08
CA VAL A 112 -4.85 -5.87 0.84
C VAL A 112 -5.43 -7.23 0.46
N TYR A 113 -4.62 -8.22 0.13
CA TYR A 113 -5.10 -9.57 -0.15
C TYR A 113 -3.96 -10.58 0.05
N ALA A 114 -4.28 -11.77 0.57
CA ALA A 114 -3.36 -12.89 0.61
C ALA A 114 -4.15 -14.19 0.43
N GLY A 115 -3.86 -14.95 -0.63
CA GLY A 115 -4.60 -16.18 -0.89
C GLY A 115 -4.55 -16.66 -2.34
N PRO A 116 -5.33 -17.71 -2.65
CA PRO A 116 -5.45 -18.23 -4.01
C PRO A 116 -6.33 -17.31 -4.89
N ILE A 117 -5.82 -16.92 -6.05
CA ILE A 117 -6.59 -16.17 -7.06
C ILE A 117 -7.50 -17.13 -7.81
N GLN A 118 -8.79 -17.12 -7.48
CA GLN A 118 -9.79 -18.04 -8.05
C GLN A 118 -10.71 -17.38 -9.09
N ALA A 119 -10.78 -16.05 -9.10
CA ALA A 119 -11.57 -15.25 -10.02
C ALA A 119 -10.67 -14.40 -10.91
N ASP A 120 -11.23 -13.90 -12.01
CA ASP A 120 -10.53 -12.97 -12.92
C ASP A 120 -10.48 -11.53 -12.36
N ARG A 121 -11.35 -11.22 -11.40
CA ARG A 121 -11.44 -9.90 -10.76
C ARG A 121 -11.63 -10.00 -9.25
N LEU A 122 -10.96 -9.13 -8.51
CA LEU A 122 -11.29 -8.83 -7.11
C LEU A 122 -11.99 -7.47 -7.05
N GLU A 123 -13.12 -7.41 -6.36
CA GLU A 123 -13.90 -6.18 -6.18
C GLU A 123 -14.23 -5.93 -4.72
N ASP A 124 -14.03 -4.70 -4.28
CA ASP A 124 -14.31 -4.29 -2.90
C ASP A 124 -14.74 -2.82 -2.84
N THR A 125 -15.47 -2.45 -1.80
CA THR A 125 -15.75 -1.05 -1.47
C THR A 125 -14.89 -0.62 -0.29
N PHE A 126 -13.95 0.29 -0.54
CA PHE A 126 -13.14 0.90 0.49
C PHE A 126 -13.79 2.19 0.98
N ARG A 127 -13.98 2.30 2.29
CA ARG A 127 -14.26 3.60 2.93
C ARG A 127 -12.96 4.09 3.54
N MET A 128 -12.40 5.14 2.94
CA MET A 128 -11.08 5.64 3.26
C MET A 128 -11.19 6.92 4.08
N THR A 129 -10.30 7.04 5.07
CA THR A 129 -10.02 8.28 5.81
C THR A 129 -8.61 8.71 5.47
N ILE A 130 -8.46 9.93 4.98
CA ILE A 130 -7.20 10.53 4.57
C ILE A 130 -6.87 11.64 5.56
N GLN A 131 -5.64 11.66 6.08
CA GLN A 131 -5.15 12.70 6.97
C GLN A 131 -3.84 13.27 6.44
N ALA A 132 -3.72 14.60 6.48
CA ALA A 132 -2.51 15.32 6.07
C ALA A 132 -2.23 16.50 6.99
N ASP A 133 -1.00 17.03 6.92
CA ASP A 133 -0.65 18.32 7.54
C ASP A 133 -1.35 19.46 6.79
N GLY A 134 -2.33 20.08 7.42
CA GLY A 134 -3.11 21.14 6.83
C GLY A 134 -2.32 22.42 6.56
N ASN A 135 -1.19 22.63 7.24
CA ASN A 135 -0.32 23.78 6.95
C ASN A 135 0.40 23.62 5.59
N ARG A 136 0.41 22.40 5.02
CA ARG A 136 1.08 22.07 3.76
C ARG A 136 0.11 21.84 2.60
N VAL A 137 -1.17 21.62 2.88
CA VAL A 137 -2.22 21.44 1.86
C VAL A 137 -2.77 22.81 1.45
N LEU A 138 -2.05 23.49 0.54
CA LEU A 138 -2.43 24.83 0.05
C LEU A 138 -3.33 24.80 -1.20
N ARG A 139 -3.37 23.67 -1.90
CA ARG A 139 -4.12 23.44 -3.15
C ARG A 139 -4.58 21.97 -3.21
N PRO A 140 -5.54 21.62 -4.09
CA PRO A 140 -5.87 20.23 -4.36
C PRO A 140 -4.63 19.39 -4.69
N GLN A 141 -4.66 18.13 -4.26
CA GLN A 141 -3.55 17.19 -4.39
C GLN A 141 -4.05 15.94 -5.09
N ASP A 142 -3.26 15.45 -6.04
CA ASP A 142 -3.55 14.19 -6.72
C ASP A 142 -2.83 13.08 -5.98
N LEU A 143 -3.60 12.24 -5.29
CA LEU A 143 -3.08 11.06 -4.61
C LEU A 143 -3.17 9.87 -5.56
N THR A 144 -2.02 9.42 -6.07
CA THR A 144 -1.92 8.25 -6.95
C THR A 144 -1.74 6.99 -6.11
N PHE A 145 -2.83 6.29 -5.84
CA PHE A 145 -2.77 4.93 -5.31
C PHE A 145 -2.50 3.96 -6.45
N ALA A 146 -1.85 2.84 -6.15
CA ALA A 146 -1.67 1.73 -7.07
C ALA A 146 -1.69 0.40 -6.32
N PHE A 147 -1.69 -0.70 -7.07
CA PHE A 147 -1.65 -2.04 -6.52
C PHE A 147 -0.51 -2.86 -7.14
N GLU A 148 0.14 -3.66 -6.31
CA GLU A 148 1.22 -4.57 -6.72
C GLU A 148 0.94 -5.97 -6.21
N ILE A 149 1.30 -6.98 -6.99
CA ILE A 149 1.14 -8.40 -6.65
C ILE A 149 2.49 -9.09 -6.55
N GLU A 150 2.67 -9.85 -5.48
CA GLU A 150 3.78 -10.79 -5.28
C GLU A 150 3.24 -12.21 -5.34
N LEU A 151 3.86 -13.06 -6.15
CA LEU A 151 3.44 -14.45 -6.33
C LEU A 151 4.14 -15.33 -5.30
N GLU A 152 3.37 -16.14 -4.57
CA GLU A 152 3.95 -17.09 -3.64
C GLU A 152 4.63 -18.20 -4.45
N SER A 153 5.85 -18.56 -4.03
CA SER A 153 6.56 -19.70 -4.63
C SER A 153 5.73 -20.98 -4.43
N PRO A 154 5.62 -21.84 -5.46
CA PRO A 154 4.89 -23.10 -5.36
C PRO A 154 5.48 -24.05 -4.32
#